data_AF-A0A401TNQ4-F1
#
_entry.id   AF-A0A401TNQ4-F1
#
_cell.length_a   1.000
_cell.length_b   1.000
_cell.length_c   1.000
_cell.angle_alpha   90.00
_cell.angle_beta   90.00
_cell.angle_gamma   90.00
#
_symmetry.space_group_name_H-M   'P 1'
#
loop_
_entity.id
_entity.type
_entity.pdbx_description
1 polymer ?
#
loop_
_entity_poly.entity_id
_entity_poly.type
_entity_poly.pdbx_seq_one_letter_code
_entity_poly.pdbx_strand_id
1 'polypeptide(L)'
;MIIGDLLRFCWLMLMVLLGFTAAFHITFQTLEPEFWPHFQDFSMCLFTMFQLFLGLLDIPINYEKVTPAVVKVTYVVYMVLAFLLMVNLLTATMGDTYWRVAHERDQHWRAQ
;
A
#
# COMPACT_ATOMS: atom_id res chain seq x y z
N MET A 1 -22.89 -7.23 -2.05
CA MET A 1 -21.65 -8.06 -1.99
C MET A 1 -20.39 -7.21 -2.02
N ILE A 2 -20.31 -6.15 -2.81
CA ILE A 2 -19.10 -5.34 -3.04
C ILE A 2 -18.57 -4.58 -1.83
N ILE A 3 -19.42 -3.95 -1.00
CA ILE A 3 -18.95 -3.33 0.26
C ILE A 3 -18.28 -4.38 1.16
N GLY A 4 -18.76 -5.62 1.13
CA GLY A 4 -18.16 -6.74 1.86
C GLY A 4 -16.78 -7.10 1.33
N ASP A 5 -16.60 -7.20 0.02
CA ASP A 5 -15.29 -7.50 -0.58
C ASP A 5 -14.32 -6.32 -0.46
N LEU A 6 -14.79 -5.08 -0.65
CA LEU A 6 -14.02 -3.86 -0.41
C LEU A 6 -13.54 -3.76 1.03
N LEU A 7 -14.41 -4.00 2.01
CA LEU A 7 -14.04 -4.00 3.43
C LEU A 7 -13.03 -5.10 3.76
N ARG A 8 -13.15 -6.28 3.15
CA ARG A 8 -12.16 -7.36 3.30
C ARG A 8 -10.79 -6.92 2.76
N PHE A 9 -10.73 -6.28 1.60
CA PHE A 9 -9.48 -5.78 1.03
C PHE A 9 -8.89 -4.62 1.83
N CYS A 10 -9.72 -3.68 2.30
CA CYS A 10 -9.27 -2.61 3.20
C CYS A 10 -8.70 -3.18 4.50
N TRP A 11 -9.30 -4.23 5.06
CA TRP A 11 -8.79 -4.88 6.26
C TRP A 11 -7.46 -5.60 6.02
N LEU A 12 -7.34 -6.31 4.89
CA LEU A 12 -6.08 -6.94 4.47
C LEU A 12 -4.97 -5.89 4.26
N MET A 13 -5.29 -4.77 3.62
CA MET A 13 -4.38 -3.63 3.45
C MET A 13 -3.91 -3.10 4.80
N LEU A 14 -4.81 -2.92 5.76
CA LEU A 14 -4.49 -2.43 7.10
C LEU A 14 -3.56 -3.41 7.84
N MET A 15 -3.82 -4.73 7.76
CA MET A 15 -2.96 -5.77 8.34
C MET A 15 -1.56 -5.77 7.72
N VAL A 16 -1.46 -5.68 6.38
CA VAL A 16 -0.17 -5.60 5.68
C VAL A 16 0.57 -4.34 6.07
N LEU A 17 -0.11 -3.19 6.07
CA LEU A 17 0.49 -1.90 6.43
C LEU A 17 1.10 -1.96 7.83
N LEU A 18 0.32 -2.34 8.85
CA LEU A 18 0.80 -2.42 10.23
C LEU A 18 1.93 -3.45 10.41
N GLY A 19 1.82 -4.61 9.78
CA GLY A 19 2.83 -5.66 9.87
C GLY A 19 4.18 -5.23 9.30
N PHE A 20 4.18 -4.61 8.12
CA PHE A 20 5.41 -4.10 7.51
C PHE A 20 5.94 -2.85 8.22
N THR A 21 5.08 -1.95 8.70
CA THR A 21 5.51 -0.83 9.56
C THR A 21 6.25 -1.33 10.79
N ALA A 22 5.73 -2.36 11.48
CA ALA A 22 6.41 -2.93 12.64
C ALA A 22 7.76 -3.56 12.27
N ALA A 23 7.83 -4.33 11.18
CA ALA A 23 9.08 -4.93 10.72
C ALA A 23 10.15 -3.87 10.37
N PHE A 24 9.75 -2.81 9.68
CA PHE A 24 10.64 -1.69 9.36
C PHE A 24 11.07 -0.93 10.61
N HIS A 25 10.14 -0.58 11.49
CA HIS A 25 10.45 0.12 12.72
C HIS A 25 11.47 -0.65 13.57
N ILE A 26 11.31 -1.95 13.75
CA ILE A 26 12.28 -2.78 14.50
C ILE A 26 13.65 -2.80 13.79
N THR A 27 13.68 -2.88 12.46
CA THR A 27 14.94 -2.91 11.71
C THR A 27 15.69 -1.58 11.83
N PHE A 28 14.96 -0.46 11.70
CA PHE A 28 15.52 0.89 11.79
C PHE A 28 15.85 1.33 13.21
N GLN A 29 15.28 0.73 14.25
CA GLN A 29 15.68 0.95 15.65
C GLN A 29 17.14 0.57 15.94
N THR A 30 17.72 -0.35 15.16
CA THR A 30 19.13 -0.74 15.30
C THR A 30 20.10 0.19 14.57
N LEU A 31 19.57 1.10 13.74
CA LEU A 31 20.33 2.06 12.93
C LEU A 31 20.33 3.43 13.62
N GLU A 32 21.33 4.25 13.30
CA GLU A 32 21.43 5.61 13.86
C GLU A 32 20.28 6.50 13.33
N PRO A 33 19.41 7.03 14.22
CA PRO A 33 18.18 7.71 13.82
C PRO A 33 18.43 9.03 13.07
N GLU A 34 19.58 9.68 13.26
CA GLU A 34 19.93 10.94 12.57
C GLU A 34 20.00 10.78 11.05
N PHE A 35 20.40 9.61 10.56
CA PHE A 35 20.51 9.36 9.12
C PHE A 35 19.20 8.95 8.46
N TRP A 36 18.17 8.63 9.25
CA TRP A 36 16.90 8.04 8.79
C TRP A 36 15.69 8.71 9.47
N PRO A 37 15.48 10.03 9.27
CA PRO A 37 14.45 10.78 9.99
C PRO A 37 13.03 10.22 9.76
N HIS A 38 12.76 9.67 8.57
CA HIS A 38 11.45 9.11 8.20
C HIS A 38 11.03 7.86 8.98
N PHE A 39 11.97 7.22 9.69
CA PHE A 39 11.72 5.94 10.39
C PHE A 39 11.99 6.02 11.90
N GLN A 40 12.13 7.22 12.46
CA GLN A 40 12.45 7.40 13.88
C GLN A 40 11.32 6.94 14.82
N ASP A 41 10.11 7.44 14.57
CA ASP A 41 8.93 7.10 15.38
C ASP A 41 8.02 6.12 14.64
N PHE A 42 7.33 5.26 15.38
CA PHE A 42 6.36 4.33 14.80
C PHE A 42 5.27 5.04 13.99
N SER A 43 4.73 6.16 14.49
CA SER A 43 3.70 6.92 13.78
C SER A 43 4.23 7.53 12.47
N MET A 44 5.48 7.99 12.46
CA MET A 44 6.11 8.54 11.27
C MET A 44 6.46 7.43 10.27
N CYS A 45 6.92 6.29 10.75
CA CYS A 45 7.14 5.08 9.95
C CYS A 45 5.83 4.60 9.31
N LEU A 46 4.72 4.59 10.07
CA LEU A 46 3.40 4.23 9.56
C LEU A 46 2.95 5.14 8.43
N PHE A 47 3.11 6.45 8.61
CA PHE A 47 2.75 7.44 7.60
C PHE A 47 3.64 7.31 6.35
N THR A 48 4.94 7.13 6.53
CA THR A 48 5.90 6.90 5.43
C THR A 48 5.56 5.62 4.66
N MET A 49 5.23 4.53 5.36
CA MET A 49 4.76 3.29 4.74
C MET A 49 3.47 3.51 3.95
N PHE A 50 2.52 4.26 4.49
CA PHE A 50 1.29 4.58 3.76
C PHE A 50 1.55 5.39 2.48
N GLN A 51 2.47 6.35 2.52
CA GLN A 51 2.88 7.10 1.31
C GLN A 51 3.56 6.20 0.27
N LEU A 52 4.42 5.27 0.72
CA LEU A 52 5.05 4.26 -0.12
C LEU A 52 4.02 3.30 -0.74
N PHE A 53 3.01 2.88 0.03
CA PHE A 53 1.90 2.06 -0.46
C PHE A 53 1.18 2.69 -1.65
N LEU A 54 0.97 4.01 -1.58
CA LEU A 54 0.32 4.80 -2.64
C LEU A 54 1.27 5.19 -3.78
N GLY A 55 2.57 4.89 -3.66
CA GLY A 55 3.59 5.32 -4.63
C GLY A 55 3.83 6.83 -4.66
N LEU A 56 3.51 7.55 -3.57
CA LEU A 56 3.66 9.01 -3.47
C LEU A 56 5.10 9.45 -3.14
N LEU A 57 5.88 8.53 -2.57
CA LEU A 57 7.24 8.79 -2.11
C LEU A 57 8.18 7.77 -2.77
N ASP A 58 9.31 8.26 -3.27
CA ASP A 58 10.44 7.39 -3.61
C ASP A 58 11.12 6.85 -2.35
N ILE A 59 11.91 5.80 -2.50
CA ILE A 59 12.57 5.15 -1.36
C ILE A 59 13.45 6.17 -0.63
N PRO A 60 13.20 6.44 0.66
CA PRO A 60 14.01 7.36 1.43
C PRO A 60 15.32 6.66 1.84
N ILE A 61 16.17 6.35 0.86
CA ILE A 61 17.47 5.71 1.04
C ILE A 61 18.54 6.77 1.17
N ASN A 62 19.28 6.74 2.27
CA ASN A 62 20.54 7.45 2.36
C ASN A 62 21.64 6.66 1.62
N TYR A 63 22.06 7.14 0.44
CA TYR A 63 23.08 6.50 -0.39
C TYR A 63 24.49 6.59 0.19
N GLU A 64 24.72 7.47 1.17
CA GLU A 64 26.03 7.68 1.79
C GLU A 64 26.35 6.63 2.86
N LYS A 65 25.33 5.88 3.32
CA LYS A 65 25.45 4.89 4.38
C LYS A 65 25.07 3.49 3.90
N VAL A 66 25.79 2.49 4.41
CA VAL A 66 25.50 1.09 4.09
C VAL A 66 24.17 0.68 4.73
N THR A 67 23.14 0.52 3.92
CA THR A 67 21.85 -0.02 4.35
C THR A 67 21.93 -1.55 4.44
N PRO A 68 21.48 -2.18 5.54
CA PRO A 68 21.44 -3.64 5.65
C PRO A 68 20.64 -4.30 4.52
N ALA A 69 21.11 -5.45 4.02
CA ALA A 69 20.43 -6.18 2.94
C ALA A 69 18.98 -6.57 3.32
N VAL A 70 18.72 -6.84 4.60
CA VAL A 70 17.39 -7.16 5.13
C VAL A 70 16.38 -6.04 4.83
N VAL A 71 16.77 -4.77 5.00
CA VAL A 71 15.88 -3.63 4.69
C VAL A 71 15.49 -3.63 3.22
N LYS A 72 16.46 -3.88 2.33
CA LYS A 72 16.23 -3.90 0.87
C LYS A 72 15.29 -5.04 0.48
N VAL A 73 15.47 -6.23 1.06
CA VAL A 73 14.60 -7.38 0.80
C VAL A 73 13.18 -7.13 1.32
N THR A 74 13.03 -6.69 2.57
CA THR A 74 11.71 -6.39 3.16
C THR A 74 10.99 -5.30 2.36
N TYR A 75 11.72 -4.31 1.86
CA TYR A 75 11.19 -3.28 0.97
C TYR A 75 10.66 -3.84 -0.34
N VAL A 76 11.43 -4.67 -1.05
CA VAL A 76 10.99 -5.25 -2.33
C VAL A 76 9.74 -6.10 -2.13
N VAL A 77 9.71 -6.93 -1.08
CA VAL A 77 8.52 -7.74 -0.74
C VAL A 77 7.32 -6.85 -0.45
N TYR A 78 7.52 -5.78 0.32
CA TYR A 78 6.47 -4.80 0.62
C TYR A 78 5.89 -4.17 -0.65
N MET A 79 6.75 -3.71 -1.58
CA MET A 79 6.31 -3.07 -2.82
C MET A 79 5.51 -4.02 -3.70
N VAL A 80 5.98 -5.26 -3.89
CA VAL A 80 5.25 -6.26 -4.68
C VAL A 80 3.87 -6.52 -4.09
N LEU A 81 3.78 -6.70 -2.77
CA LEU A 81 2.49 -6.88 -2.09
C LEU A 81 1.61 -5.65 -2.20
N ALA A 82 2.14 -4.44 -1.98
CA ALA A 82 1.40 -3.19 -2.09
C ALA A 82 0.78 -3.03 -3.48
N PHE A 83 1.55 -3.26 -4.54
CA PHE A 83 1.05 -3.21 -5.92
C PHE A 83 -0.05 -4.26 -6.18
N LEU A 84 0.12 -5.50 -5.72
CA LEU A 84 -0.89 -6.54 -5.86
C LEU A 84 -2.20 -6.15 -5.15
N LEU A 85 -2.12 -5.64 -3.92
CA LEU A 85 -3.29 -5.17 -3.18
C LEU A 85 -3.96 -3.96 -3.87
N MET A 86 -3.17 -3.02 -4.38
CA MET A 86 -3.68 -1.82 -5.05
C MET A 86 -4.42 -2.16 -6.35
N VAL A 87 -3.89 -3.10 -7.16
CA VAL A 87 -4.58 -3.60 -8.35
C VAL A 87 -5.87 -4.33 -7.97
N ASN A 88 -5.85 -5.14 -6.90
CA ASN A 88 -7.07 -5.81 -6.43
C ASN A 88 -8.15 -4.81 -5.96
N LEU A 89 -7.75 -3.73 -5.31
CA LEU A 89 -8.66 -2.65 -4.92
C LEU A 89 -9.23 -1.90 -6.14
N LEU A 90 -8.39 -1.63 -7.15
CA LEU A 90 -8.80 -0.97 -8.39
C LEU A 90 -9.78 -1.82 -9.20
N THR A 91 -9.48 -3.11 -9.38
CA THR A 91 -10.37 -4.04 -10.10
C THR A 91 -11.72 -4.21 -9.39
N ALA A 92 -11.73 -4.25 -8.04
CA ALA A 92 -12.96 -4.31 -7.26
C ALA A 92 -13.86 -3.07 -7.46
N THR A 93 -13.27 -1.88 -7.59
CA THR A 93 -14.03 -0.63 -7.76
C THR A 93 -14.42 -0.36 -9.22
N MET A 94 -13.55 -0.68 -10.18
CA MET A 94 -13.83 -0.54 -11.61
C MET A 94 -14.81 -1.58 -12.13
N GLY A 95 -14.76 -2.81 -11.63
CA GLY A 95 -15.72 -3.86 -11.98
C GLY A 95 -17.17 -3.44 -11.67
N ASP A 96 -17.39 -2.72 -10.57
CA ASP A 96 -18.70 -2.21 -10.18
C ASP A 96 -19.19 -1.08 -11.11
N THR A 97 -18.32 -0.12 -11.42
CA THR A 97 -18.68 0.97 -12.33
C THR A 97 -19.00 0.44 -13.72
N TYR A 98 -18.21 -0.53 -14.21
CA TYR A 98 -18.46 -1.18 -15.49
C TYR A 98 -19.81 -1.90 -15.51
N TRP A 99 -20.11 -2.69 -14.47
CA TRP A 99 -21.39 -3.41 -14.38
C TRP A 99 -22.59 -2.47 -14.32
N ARG A 100 -22.52 -1.39 -13.52
CA ARG A 100 -23.60 -0.40 -13.43
C ARG A 100 -23.83 0.33 -14.74
N VAL A 101 -22.76 0.84 -15.36
CA VAL A 101 -22.85 1.58 -16.63
C VAL A 101 -23.34 0.68 -17.76
N ALA A 102 -22.93 -0.59 -17.80
CA ALA A 102 -23.44 -1.56 -18.76
C ALA A 102 -24.95 -1.77 -18.61
N HIS A 103 -25.46 -1.84 -17.37
CA HIS A 103 -26.89 -2.04 -17.13
C HIS A 103 -27.75 -0.81 -17.47
N GLU A 104 -27.26 0.39 -17.14
CA GLU A 104 -27.93 1.66 -17.50
C GLU A 104 -27.96 1.88 -19.02
N ARG A 105 -26.86 1.55 -19.72
CA ARG A 105 -26.78 1.60 -21.19
C ARG A 105 -27.79 0.67 -21.85
N ASP A 106 -27.99 -0.52 -21.31
CA ASP A 106 -28.92 -1.52 -21.83
C ASP A 106 -30.38 -1.05 -21.70
N GLN A 107 -30.72 -0.35 -20.62
CA GLN A 107 -32.05 0.25 -20.45
C GLN A 107 -32.29 1.41 -21.41
N HIS A 108 -31.30 2.28 -21.59
CA HIS A 108 -31.39 3.40 -22.55
C HIS A 108 -31.50 2.92 -24.00
N TRP A 109 -30.76 1.87 -24.39
CA TRP A 109 -30.85 1.27 -25.72
C TRP A 109 -32.22 0.67 -26.02
N ARG A 110 -32.86 0.01 -25.04
CA ARG A 110 -34.20 -0.57 -25.22
C ARG A 110 -35.34 0.46 -25.23
N ALA A 111 -35.09 1.65 -24.71
CA ALA A 111 -36.06 2.74 -24.67
C ALA A 111 -36.01 3.64 -25.93
N GLN A 112 -34.99 3.47 -26.76
CA GLN A 112 -34.77 4.20 -28.01
C GLN A 112 -35.17 3.34 -29.21
#